data_AF-A0A528V3Q3-F1
#
_entry.id   AF-A0A528V3Q3-F1
#
_cell.length_a   1.000
_cell.length_b   1.000
_cell.length_c   1.000
_cell.angle_alpha   90.00
_cell.angle_beta   90.00
_cell.angle_gamma   90.00
#
_symmetry.space_group_name_H-M   'P 1'
#
loop_
_entity.id
_entity.type
_entity.pdbx_description
1 polymer ?
#
loop_
_entity_poly.entity_id
_entity_poly.type
_entity_poly.pdbx_seq_one_letter_code
_entity_poly.pdbx_strand_id
1 'polypeptide(L)'
;FFNGMSRDEAVALTLAMRDSGDVLDWSDLPGPVTDKHSTGGVGDNVSLLVAPIVAACGAYVPMISGRGLGHTGGTLDKMDAIPG
;
A
#
# COMPACT_ATOMS: atom_id res chain seq x y z
N PHE A 1 -20.72 8.98 4.03
CA PHE A 1 -20.22 9.16 5.41
C PHE A 1 -21.33 8.90 6.43
N PHE A 2 -22.41 9.70 6.47
CA PHE A 2 -23.41 9.67 7.55
C PHE A 2 -24.08 8.32 7.85
N ASN A 3 -24.20 7.40 6.87
CA ASN A 3 -24.85 6.11 7.05
C ASN A 3 -23.89 4.90 7.03
N GLY A 4 -22.59 5.13 6.82
CA GLY A 4 -21.60 4.04 6.69
C GLY A 4 -21.89 3.06 5.54
N MET A 5 -21.34 1.84 5.67
CA MET A 5 -21.58 0.68 4.81
C MET A 5 -21.63 -0.56 5.70
N SER A 6 -22.44 -1.54 5.32
CA SER A 6 -22.32 -2.90 5.84
C SER A 6 -21.00 -3.54 5.38
N ARG A 7 -20.62 -4.66 6.01
CA ARG A 7 -19.41 -5.38 5.63
C ARG A 7 -19.47 -5.87 4.18
N ASP A 8 -20.63 -6.33 3.74
CA ASP A 8 -20.80 -6.85 2.38
C ASP A 8 -20.69 -5.74 1.33
N GLU A 9 -21.24 -4.55 1.62
CA GLU A 9 -21.07 -3.37 0.78
C GLU A 9 -19.60 -2.91 0.71
N ALA A 10 -18.88 -2.91 1.84
CA ALA A 10 -17.46 -2.56 1.88
C ALA A 10 -16.58 -3.56 1.10
N VAL A 11 -16.89 -4.86 1.18
CA VAL A 11 -16.23 -5.89 0.38
C VAL A 11 -16.53 -5.70 -1.10
N ALA A 12 -17.81 -5.48 -1.46
CA ALA A 12 -18.20 -5.25 -2.85
C ALA A 12 -17.50 -4.01 -3.44
N LEU A 13 -17.42 -2.92 -2.69
CA LEU A 13 -16.69 -1.72 -3.11
C LEU A 13 -15.19 -2.02 -3.29
N THR A 14 -14.57 -2.71 -2.34
CA THR A 14 -13.14 -3.03 -2.39
C THR A 14 -12.80 -3.91 -3.59
N LEU A 15 -13.61 -4.93 -3.87
CA LEU A 15 -13.43 -5.81 -5.03
C LEU A 15 -13.66 -5.05 -6.35
N ALA A 16 -14.71 -4.23 -6.43
CA ALA A 16 -14.97 -3.42 -7.61
C ALA A 16 -13.84 -2.42 -7.91
N MET A 17 -13.23 -1.83 -6.86
CA MET A 17 -12.06 -0.96 -7.02
C MET A 17 -10.83 -1.75 -7.48
N ARG A 18 -10.55 -2.91 -6.86
CA ARG A 18 -9.45 -3.80 -7.28
C ARG A 18 -9.60 -4.21 -8.76
N ASP A 19 -10.79 -4.62 -9.17
CA ASP A 19 -11.07 -5.16 -10.50
C ASP A 19 -11.26 -4.09 -11.58
N SER A 20 -11.17 -2.81 -11.22
CA SER A 20 -11.27 -1.69 -12.17
C SER A 20 -9.99 -1.48 -12.99
N GLY A 21 -8.89 -2.13 -12.62
CA GLY A 21 -7.59 -2.07 -13.29
C GLY A 21 -6.91 -3.44 -13.34
N ASP A 22 -5.58 -3.43 -13.43
CA ASP A 22 -4.80 -4.67 -13.51
C ASP A 22 -4.69 -5.35 -12.15
N VAL A 23 -5.00 -6.66 -12.14
CA VAL A 23 -4.77 -7.52 -10.97
C VAL A 23 -3.44 -8.25 -11.17
N LEU A 24 -2.43 -7.83 -10.42
CA LEU A 24 -1.08 -8.38 -10.50
C LEU A 24 -1.05 -9.79 -9.88
N ASP A 25 -0.49 -10.75 -10.61
CA ASP A 25 -0.21 -12.11 -10.13
C ASP A 25 1.29 -12.27 -9.90
N TRP A 26 1.63 -12.89 -8.77
CA TRP A 26 2.99 -13.12 -8.30
C TRP A 26 3.23 -14.59 -7.93
N SER A 27 2.35 -15.48 -8.41
CA SER A 27 2.38 -16.91 -8.12
C SER A 27 3.66 -17.61 -8.57
N ASP A 28 4.46 -16.96 -9.43
CA ASP A 28 5.74 -17.44 -9.96
C ASP A 28 6.96 -16.98 -9.15
N LEU A 29 6.80 -16.09 -8.15
CA LEU A 29 7.92 -15.65 -7.32
C LEU A 29 8.36 -16.77 -6.36
N PRO A 30 9.67 -17.01 -6.21
CA PRO A 30 10.21 -18.15 -5.43
C PRO A 30 10.18 -17.92 -3.91
N GLY A 31 9.49 -16.87 -3.43
CA GLY A 31 9.49 -16.46 -2.03
C GLY A 31 8.20 -15.72 -1.64
N PRO A 32 8.04 -15.40 -0.34
CA PRO A 32 6.83 -14.77 0.15
C PRO A 32 6.65 -13.37 -0.41
N VAL A 33 5.44 -13.08 -0.90
CA VAL A 33 5.03 -11.75 -1.34
C VAL A 33 4.33 -11.07 -0.17
N THR A 34 4.86 -9.92 0.25
CA THR A 34 4.41 -9.23 1.47
C THR A 34 4.25 -7.74 1.21
N ASP A 35 3.35 -7.12 1.95
CA ASP A 35 3.17 -5.67 1.94
C ASP A 35 2.81 -5.16 3.33
N LYS A 36 3.06 -3.87 3.58
CA LYS A 36 2.65 -3.16 4.80
C LYS A 36 1.98 -1.87 4.39
N HIS A 37 0.79 -1.65 4.93
CA HIS A 37 0.05 -0.41 4.76
C HIS A 37 -0.10 0.37 6.08
N SER A 38 -0.13 1.70 6.00
CA SER A 38 -0.45 2.60 7.13
C SER A 38 -1.78 3.31 6.84
N THR A 39 -2.61 3.52 7.84
CA THR A 39 -3.81 4.35 7.69
C THR A 39 -3.50 5.85 7.55
N GLY A 40 -2.24 6.24 7.80
CA GLY A 40 -1.78 7.63 7.79
C GLY A 40 -1.24 8.07 9.16
N GLY A 41 -0.22 8.92 9.15
CA GLY A 41 0.39 9.47 10.37
C GLY A 41 1.35 10.62 10.06
N VAL A 42 1.51 11.53 11.02
CA VAL A 42 2.46 12.65 10.91
C VAL A 42 3.88 12.11 11.12
N GLY A 43 4.75 12.31 10.13
CA GLY A 43 6.13 11.81 10.18
C GLY A 43 6.29 10.30 10.02
N ASP A 44 5.24 9.57 9.60
CA ASP A 44 5.32 8.10 9.44
C ASP A 44 6.21 7.72 8.25
N ASN A 45 7.47 7.38 8.55
CA ASN A 45 8.47 6.96 7.57
C ASN A 45 8.67 5.44 7.54
N VAL A 46 7.81 4.67 8.21
CA VAL A 46 7.99 3.22 8.39
C VAL A 46 8.06 2.49 7.05
N SER A 47 7.21 2.85 6.08
CA SER A 47 7.18 2.17 4.78
C SER A 47 8.49 2.31 3.99
N LEU A 48 9.18 3.46 4.10
CA LEU A 48 10.48 3.68 3.46
C LEU A 48 11.57 2.73 4.00
N LEU A 49 11.45 2.33 5.27
CA LEU A 49 12.43 1.48 5.94
C LEU A 49 12.06 -0.01 5.86
N VAL A 50 10.79 -0.34 6.12
CA VAL A 50 10.34 -1.73 6.21
C VAL A 50 10.39 -2.43 4.87
N ALA A 51 10.04 -1.75 3.77
CA ALA A 51 10.09 -2.36 2.45
C ALA A 51 11.48 -2.94 2.10
N PRO A 52 12.60 -2.17 2.16
CA PRO A 52 13.92 -2.72 1.88
C PRO A 52 14.43 -3.69 2.95
N ILE A 53 14.07 -3.50 4.24
CA ILE A 53 14.46 -4.43 5.31
C ILE A 53 13.87 -5.82 5.06
N VAL A 54 12.57 -5.89 4.79
CA VAL A 54 11.86 -7.14 4.54
C VAL A 54 12.32 -7.77 3.23
N ALA A 55 12.59 -6.96 2.20
CA ALA A 55 13.21 -7.45 0.97
C ALA A 55 14.59 -8.09 1.20
N ALA A 56 15.43 -7.48 2.04
CA ALA A 56 16.73 -8.04 2.43
C ALA A 56 16.61 -9.35 3.23
N CYS A 57 15.47 -9.60 3.87
CA CYS A 57 15.15 -10.87 4.53
C CYS A 57 14.63 -11.96 3.58
N GLY A 58 14.59 -11.72 2.27
CA GLY A 58 14.22 -12.71 1.25
C GLY A 58 12.75 -12.71 0.83
N ALA A 59 11.98 -11.68 1.22
CA ALA A 59 10.62 -11.48 0.74
C ALA A 59 10.57 -10.57 -0.49
N TYR A 60 9.48 -10.63 -1.24
CA TYR A 60 9.16 -9.73 -2.34
C TYR A 60 8.14 -8.70 -1.87
N VAL A 61 8.41 -7.40 -2.10
CA VAL A 61 7.61 -6.29 -1.56
C VAL A 61 7.06 -5.39 -2.68
N PRO A 62 6.05 -5.83 -3.46
CA PRO A 62 5.42 -5.03 -4.51
C PRO A 62 4.43 -4.02 -3.93
N MET A 63 4.91 -3.09 -3.10
CA MET A 63 4.08 -2.12 -2.39
C MET A 63 3.39 -1.14 -3.35
N ILE A 64 2.06 -1.07 -3.29
CA ILE A 64 1.27 0.02 -3.88
C ILE A 64 1.01 1.06 -2.79
N SER A 65 1.62 2.25 -2.95
CA SER A 65 1.51 3.33 -1.97
C SER A 65 0.71 4.52 -2.50
N GLY A 66 0.21 5.36 -1.60
CA GLY A 66 -0.44 6.62 -1.91
C GLY A 66 0.44 7.86 -1.70
N ARG A 67 -0.10 8.99 -2.15
CA ARG A 67 0.32 10.35 -1.78
C ARG A 67 -0.34 10.78 -0.46
N GLY A 68 -0.11 12.01 -0.02
CA GLY A 68 -0.71 12.59 1.17
C GLY A 68 -2.24 12.54 1.16
N LEU A 69 -2.82 12.29 2.33
CA LEU A 69 -4.27 12.27 2.56
C LEU A 69 -4.60 13.09 3.82
N GLY A 70 -5.38 14.15 3.65
CA GLY A 70 -5.64 15.12 4.70
C GLY A 70 -4.34 15.81 5.16
N HIS A 71 -4.10 15.82 6.47
CA HIS A 71 -2.87 16.41 7.06
C HIS A 71 -1.70 15.43 7.15
N THR A 72 -1.90 14.17 6.74
CA THR A 72 -0.86 13.13 6.80
C THR A 72 -0.13 13.04 5.47
N GLY A 73 1.20 12.96 5.50
CA GLY A 73 2.03 12.86 4.30
C GLY A 73 2.11 11.43 3.75
N GLY A 74 2.23 11.27 2.44
CA GLY A 74 2.32 9.97 1.77
C GLY A 74 3.75 9.49 1.61
N THR A 75 3.94 8.17 1.47
CA THR A 75 5.26 7.59 1.18
C THR A 75 5.74 7.97 -0.22
N LEU A 76 4.84 8.09 -1.21
CA LEU A 76 5.22 8.51 -2.56
C LEU A 76 5.80 9.93 -2.59
N ASP A 77 5.16 10.89 -1.90
CA ASP A 77 5.66 12.28 -1.89
C ASP A 77 7.04 12.39 -1.20
N LYS A 78 7.33 11.51 -0.23
CA LYS A 78 8.65 11.44 0.41
C LYS A 78 9.70 10.83 -0.52
N MET A 79 9.29 9.85 -1.32
CA MET A 79 10.17 9.22 -2.31
C MET A 79 10.53 10.21 -3.42
N ASP A 80 9.57 11.00 -3.90
CA ASP A 80 9.75 12.06 -4.91
C ASP A 80 10.75 13.16 -4.47
N ALA A 81 11.12 13.23 -3.18
CA ALA A 81 12.15 14.15 -2.69
C ALA A 81 13.58 13.71 -3.10
N ILE A 82 13.77 12.45 -3.49
CA ILE A 82 15.01 11.94 -4.07
C ILE A 82 14.95 12.20 -5.58
N PRO A 83 15.89 12.96 -6.17
CA PRO A 83 15.87 13.22 -7.62
C PRO A 83 15.92 11.92 -8.43
N GLY A 84 14.93 11.70 -9.30
CA GLY A 84 14.76 10.49 -10.12
C GLY A 84 13.37 10.42 -10.71
#